data_AF-A0A6H9RQK7-F1
#
_entry.id   AF-A0A6H9RQK7-F1
#
_cell.length_a   1.000
_cell.length_b   1.000
_cell.length_c   1.000
_cell.angle_alpha   90.00
_cell.angle_beta   90.00
_cell.angle_gamma   90.00
#
_symmetry.space_group_name_H-M   'P 1'
#
loop_
_entity.id
_entity.type
_entity.pdbx_description
1 polymer ?
#
loop_
_entity_poly.entity_id
_entity_poly.type
_entity_poly.pdbx_seq_one_letter_code
_entity_poly.pdbx_strand_id
1 'polypeptide(L)'
;DRGASALDWAITRQPERWGVTALQAVEEMDAGPVWATCEFDLPQGLRKSELYNGPVSDAAIRCIREVVEKYLDGFIPVPLDYDRHDVVGRLQPNMTQAHRTFSWHDSTGFIKRCIDAADGQPGVLASLAGEQFYLYDAHPDVRHGLPGEL
;
A
#
# COMPACT_ATOMS: atom_id res chain seq x y z
N ASP A 1 -3.30 1.22 8.04
CA ASP A 1 -1.86 1.34 8.37
C ASP A 1 -1.44 2.80 8.40
N ARG A 2 -0.33 3.10 9.07
CA ARG A 2 0.28 4.44 9.13
C ARG A 2 1.59 4.49 8.34
N GLY A 3 1.99 5.68 7.92
CA GLY A 3 3.28 5.95 7.29
C GLY A 3 3.23 6.06 5.76
N ALA A 4 4.27 6.68 5.20
CA ALA A 4 4.31 7.11 3.80
C ALA A 4 4.28 5.97 2.75
N SER A 5 4.57 4.74 3.17
CA SER A 5 4.59 3.56 2.28
C SER A 5 3.46 2.56 2.58
N ALA A 6 2.39 2.99 3.25
CA ALA A 6 1.30 2.10 3.67
C ALA A 6 0.70 1.31 2.48
N LEU A 7 0.52 1.96 1.32
CA LEU A 7 -0.01 1.34 0.10
C LEU A 7 0.93 0.26 -0.47
N ASP A 8 2.22 0.57 -0.54
CA ASP A 8 3.27 -0.34 -1.03
C ASP A 8 3.35 -1.60 -0.13
N TRP A 9 3.23 -1.41 1.19
CA TRP A 9 3.16 -2.52 2.15
C TRP A 9 1.90 -3.36 1.98
N ALA A 10 0.75 -2.74 1.72
CA ALA A 10 -0.50 -3.46 1.48
C ALA A 10 -0.39 -4.35 0.25
N ILE A 11 0.11 -3.82 -0.87
CA ILE A 11 0.32 -4.61 -2.09
C ILE A 11 1.34 -5.73 -1.84
N THR A 12 2.44 -5.45 -1.13
CA THR A 12 3.48 -6.45 -0.85
C THR A 12 2.98 -7.59 0.03
N ARG A 13 2.21 -7.28 1.09
CA ARG A 13 1.75 -8.25 2.10
C ARG A 13 0.44 -8.94 1.74
N GLN A 14 -0.32 -8.38 0.80
CA GLN A 14 -1.60 -8.92 0.33
C GLN A 14 -2.57 -9.26 1.48
N PRO A 15 -2.83 -8.36 2.46
CA PRO A 15 -3.85 -8.63 3.46
C PRO A 15 -5.22 -8.80 2.77
N GLU A 16 -6.07 -9.68 3.31
CA GLU A 16 -7.42 -9.91 2.74
C GLU A 16 -8.26 -8.63 2.74
N ARG A 17 -8.17 -7.85 3.83
CA ARG A 17 -8.87 -6.58 4.01
C ARG A 17 -7.88 -5.46 4.31
N TRP A 18 -8.16 -4.29 3.77
CA TRP A 18 -7.42 -3.07 4.03
C TRP A 18 -8.36 -1.86 3.95
N GLY A 19 -7.85 -0.64 4.10
CA GLY A 19 -8.75 0.52 4.09
C GLY A 19 -8.10 1.87 4.29
N VAL A 20 -8.95 2.89 4.29
CA VAL A 20 -8.60 4.29 4.53
C VAL A 20 -9.13 4.72 5.89
N THR A 21 -8.30 5.43 6.65
CA THR A 21 -8.68 6.03 7.93
C THR A 21 -8.54 7.54 7.83
N ALA A 22 -9.62 8.27 8.11
CA ALA A 22 -9.58 9.71 8.31
C ALA A 22 -9.28 9.99 9.79
N LEU A 23 -8.22 10.73 10.06
CA LEU A 23 -7.76 11.07 11.40
C LEU A 23 -7.49 12.56 11.52
N GLN A 24 -7.54 13.06 12.75
CA GLN A 24 -7.15 14.42 13.06
C GLN A 24 -5.63 14.54 13.06
N ALA A 25 -5.09 15.56 12.38
CA ALA A 25 -3.65 15.78 12.40
C ALA A 25 -3.18 16.18 13.82
N VAL A 26 -2.10 15.55 14.26
CA VAL A 26 -1.36 15.84 15.49
C VAL A 26 0.14 15.90 15.17
N GLU A 27 0.99 16.21 16.14
CA GLU A 27 2.44 16.32 15.93
C GLU A 27 3.06 15.00 15.44
N GLU A 28 2.64 13.87 16.02
CA GLU A 28 3.10 12.55 15.59
C GLU A 28 2.39 12.10 14.30
N MET A 29 3.19 11.70 13.30
CA MET A 29 2.70 11.28 11.97
C MET A 29 1.64 10.17 12.07
N ASP A 30 0.46 10.45 11.51
CA ASP A 30 -0.68 9.53 11.43
C ASP A 30 -1.13 8.95 12.80
N ALA A 31 -0.89 9.66 13.91
CA ALA A 31 -1.17 9.15 15.26
C ALA A 31 -2.42 9.76 15.92
N GLY A 32 -3.11 10.67 15.25
CA GLY A 32 -4.18 11.42 15.88
C GLY A 32 -5.50 10.65 15.98
N PRO A 33 -6.47 11.20 16.72
CA PRO A 33 -7.80 10.61 16.87
C PRO A 33 -8.48 10.31 15.53
N VAL A 34 -9.11 9.15 15.44
CA VAL A 34 -9.80 8.64 14.26
C VAL A 34 -11.23 9.19 14.19
N TRP A 35 -11.58 9.73 13.03
CA TRP A 35 -12.93 10.19 12.71
C TRP A 35 -13.75 9.11 12.02
N ALA A 36 -13.18 8.45 11.03
CA ALA A 36 -13.85 7.46 10.20
C ALA A 36 -12.84 6.45 9.63
N THR A 37 -13.30 5.23 9.41
CA THR A 37 -12.54 4.18 8.74
C THR A 37 -13.44 3.50 7.72
N CYS A 38 -12.97 3.38 6.48
CA CYS A 38 -13.64 2.65 5.42
C CYS A 38 -12.73 1.51 4.97
N GLU A 39 -13.12 0.29 5.31
CA GLU A 39 -12.44 -0.94 4.89
C GLU A 39 -13.04 -1.51 3.60
N PHE A 40 -12.22 -2.26 2.86
CA PHE A 40 -12.59 -3.00 1.67
C PHE A 40 -11.71 -4.24 1.50
N ASP A 41 -12.20 -5.23 0.75
CA ASP A 41 -11.40 -6.39 0.35
C ASP A 41 -10.33 -5.95 -0.64
N LEU A 42 -9.07 -6.26 -0.36
CA LEU A 42 -7.95 -5.80 -1.17
C LEU A 42 -7.87 -6.60 -2.49
N PRO A 43 -8.11 -5.97 -3.66
CA PRO A 43 -8.06 -6.70 -4.92
C PRO A 43 -6.63 -7.14 -5.22
N GLN A 44 -6.48 -8.37 -5.68
CA GLN A 44 -5.18 -8.92 -6.03
C GLN A 44 -4.75 -8.49 -7.43
N GLY A 45 -3.45 -8.25 -7.62
CA GLY A 45 -2.85 -7.98 -8.93
C GLY A 45 -2.99 -6.55 -9.46
N LEU A 46 -3.48 -5.61 -8.65
CA LEU A 46 -3.50 -4.19 -9.02
C LEU A 46 -2.13 -3.54 -8.80
N ARG A 47 -1.76 -2.63 -9.70
CA ARG A 47 -0.65 -1.69 -9.51
C ARG A 47 -0.98 -0.67 -8.42
N LYS A 48 0.05 -0.08 -7.81
CA LYS A 48 -0.09 0.99 -6.81
C LYS A 48 -1.00 2.12 -7.29
N SER A 49 -0.81 2.62 -8.51
CA SER A 49 -1.63 3.69 -9.07
C SER A 49 -3.10 3.27 -9.27
N GLU A 50 -3.35 2.04 -9.69
CA GLU A 50 -4.71 1.51 -9.89
C GLU A 50 -5.45 1.36 -8.56
N LEU A 51 -4.76 0.83 -7.54
CA LEU A 51 -5.33 0.72 -6.19
C LEU A 51 -5.61 2.11 -5.59
N TYR A 52 -4.71 3.07 -5.79
CA TYR A 52 -4.87 4.45 -5.33
C TYR A 52 -6.07 5.14 -5.99
N ASN A 53 -6.15 5.10 -7.32
CA ASN A 53 -7.18 5.80 -8.09
C ASN A 53 -8.54 5.09 -8.09
N GLY A 54 -8.61 3.84 -7.64
CA GLY A 54 -9.85 3.08 -7.48
C GLY A 54 -10.25 2.95 -6.00
N PRO A 55 -10.13 1.76 -5.38
CA PRO A 55 -10.67 1.48 -4.06
C PRO A 55 -10.27 2.48 -2.96
N VAL A 56 -9.03 2.95 -2.98
CA VAL A 56 -8.54 3.92 -1.99
C VAL A 56 -9.23 5.27 -2.13
N SER A 57 -9.33 5.81 -3.36
CA SER A 57 -10.02 7.07 -3.62
C SER A 57 -11.51 6.99 -3.25
N ASP A 58 -12.18 5.89 -3.59
CA ASP A 58 -13.58 5.66 -3.23
C ASP A 58 -13.78 5.61 -1.70
N ALA A 59 -12.92 4.88 -0.99
CA ALA A 59 -12.94 4.79 0.47
C ALA A 59 -12.65 6.15 1.11
N ALA A 60 -11.72 6.93 0.56
CA ALA A 60 -11.38 8.26 1.06
C ALA A 60 -12.58 9.23 0.96
N ILE A 61 -13.30 9.23 -0.17
CA ILE A 61 -14.49 10.08 -0.33
C ILE A 61 -15.59 9.71 0.67
N ARG A 62 -15.78 8.41 0.96
CA ARG A 62 -16.71 7.95 2.00
C ARG A 62 -16.31 8.47 3.38
N CYS A 63 -15.04 8.31 3.75
CA CYS A 63 -14.51 8.83 5.02
C CYS A 63 -14.70 10.34 5.14
N ILE A 64 -14.42 11.12 4.09
CA ILE A 64 -14.58 12.57 4.10
C ILE A 64 -16.03 12.97 4.39
N ARG A 65 -16.99 12.32 3.72
CA ARG A 65 -18.41 12.59 3.96
C ARG A 65 -18.81 12.28 5.41
N GLU A 66 -18.40 11.13 5.91
CA GLU A 66 -18.68 10.71 7.29
C GLU A 66 -18.05 11.66 8.32
N VAL A 67 -16.83 12.14 8.07
CA VAL A 67 -16.17 13.15 8.92
C VAL A 67 -16.99 14.43 8.98
N VAL A 68 -17.47 14.94 7.83
CA VAL A 68 -18.28 16.17 7.77
C VAL A 68 -19.60 15.99 8.53
N GLU A 69 -20.30 14.88 8.31
CA GLU A 69 -21.55 14.56 9.02
C GLU A 69 -21.32 14.49 10.53
N LYS A 70 -20.32 13.72 10.98
CA LYS A 70 -19.92 13.62 12.40
C LYS A 70 -19.54 14.97 13.01
N TYR A 71 -18.78 15.78 12.30
CA TYR A 71 -18.36 17.09 12.78
C TYR A 71 -19.57 18.02 13.03
N LEU A 72 -20.55 18.02 12.13
CA LEU A 72 -21.79 18.80 12.29
C LEU A 72 -22.63 18.32 13.48
N ASP A 73 -22.62 17.02 13.77
CA ASP A 73 -23.32 16.42 14.90
C ASP A 73 -22.58 16.55 16.25
N GLY A 74 -21.42 17.22 16.27
CA GLY A 74 -20.62 17.41 17.49
C GLY A 74 -19.92 16.13 17.98
N PHE A 75 -19.68 15.18 17.08
CA PHE A 75 -18.94 13.95 17.38
C PHE A 75 -17.51 14.26 17.86
N ILE A 76 -17.02 13.47 18.81
CA ILE A 76 -15.65 13.54 19.31
C ILE A 76 -14.88 12.35 18.72
N PRO A 77 -13.78 12.57 17.98
CA PRO A 77 -13.00 11.50 17.38
C PRO A 77 -12.34 10.60 18.43
N VAL A 78 -12.16 9.34 18.08
CA VAL A 78 -11.70 8.29 19.01
C VAL A 78 -10.18 8.21 18.97
N PRO A 79 -9.46 8.37 20.09
CA PRO A 79 -8.02 8.15 20.13
C PRO A 79 -7.63 6.78 19.60
N LEU A 80 -6.48 6.71 18.92
CA LEU A 80 -5.93 5.44 18.47
C LEU A 80 -5.53 4.59 19.69
N ASP A 81 -6.16 3.43 19.83
CA ASP A 81 -5.92 2.49 20.93
C ASP A 81 -5.52 1.13 20.34
N TYR A 82 -4.27 0.73 20.59
CA TYR A 82 -3.70 -0.51 20.08
C TYR A 82 -4.01 -1.74 20.94
N ASP A 83 -4.59 -1.56 22.14
CA ASP A 83 -5.06 -2.65 23.00
C ASP A 83 -6.40 -3.23 22.50
N ARG A 84 -7.09 -2.48 21.64
CA ARG A 84 -8.29 -2.93 20.94
C ARG A 84 -7.96 -3.95 19.85
N HIS A 85 -8.60 -5.12 19.92
CA HIS A 85 -8.40 -6.22 18.98
C HIS A 85 -8.80 -5.91 17.53
N ASP A 86 -9.71 -4.97 17.33
CA ASP A 86 -10.18 -4.53 16.01
C ASP A 86 -9.25 -3.49 15.37
N VAL A 87 -8.29 -2.94 16.10
CA VAL A 87 -7.27 -2.02 15.57
C VAL A 87 -6.08 -2.81 15.05
N VAL A 88 -6.15 -3.14 13.75
CA VAL A 88 -5.14 -3.97 13.07
C VAL A 88 -4.02 -3.15 12.39
N GLY A 89 -4.30 -1.90 12.02
CA GLY A 89 -3.33 -1.04 11.34
C GLY A 89 -2.17 -0.64 12.25
N ARG A 90 -0.94 -0.69 11.74
CA ARG A 90 0.27 -0.28 12.49
C ARG A 90 1.08 0.75 11.72
N LEU A 91 1.97 1.45 12.42
CA LEU A 91 3.03 2.23 11.78
C LEU A 91 3.97 1.30 11.04
N GLN A 92 4.02 1.47 9.73
CA GLN A 92 4.97 0.77 8.89
C GLN A 92 6.21 1.62 8.68
N PRO A 93 7.42 1.00 8.65
CA PRO A 93 8.61 1.73 8.27
C PRO A 93 8.50 2.21 6.82
N ASN A 94 9.19 3.30 6.47
CA ASN A 94 9.30 3.71 5.08
C ASN A 94 9.94 2.58 4.26
N MET A 95 9.33 2.26 3.12
CA MET A 95 9.79 1.15 2.30
C MET A 95 11.03 1.55 1.49
N THR A 96 12.14 0.84 1.69
CA THR A 96 13.42 1.06 1.01
C THR A 96 13.58 0.11 -0.18
N GLN A 97 14.61 0.32 -1.03
CA GLN A 97 14.93 -0.62 -2.11
C GLN A 97 15.25 -2.03 -1.59
N ALA A 98 15.81 -2.16 -0.38
CA ALA A 98 16.07 -3.46 0.24
C ALA A 98 14.77 -4.25 0.53
N HIS A 99 13.64 -3.57 0.72
CA HIS A 99 12.33 -4.24 0.87
C HIS A 99 11.67 -4.58 -0.48
N ARG A 100 12.11 -3.96 -1.59
CA ARG A 100 11.52 -4.12 -2.93
C ARG A 100 12.23 -5.15 -3.80
N THR A 101 13.39 -5.61 -3.35
CA THR A 101 14.24 -6.52 -4.11
C THR A 101 13.59 -7.89 -4.29
N PHE A 102 13.96 -8.56 -5.37
CA PHE A 102 13.58 -9.92 -5.69
C PHE A 102 14.76 -10.61 -6.39
N SER A 103 14.75 -11.94 -6.39
CA SER A 103 15.61 -12.76 -7.23
C SER A 103 14.90 -13.06 -8.54
N TRP A 104 15.62 -13.13 -9.66
CA TRP A 104 15.03 -13.60 -10.92
C TRP A 104 14.53 -15.05 -10.84
N HIS A 105 14.99 -15.83 -9.85
CA HIS A 105 14.48 -17.17 -9.54
C HIS A 105 13.14 -17.18 -8.80
N ASP A 106 12.67 -16.03 -8.30
CA ASP A 106 11.36 -15.95 -7.67
C ASP A 106 10.25 -16.15 -8.71
N SER A 107 9.07 -16.54 -8.24
CA SER A 107 7.91 -16.70 -9.12
C SER A 107 7.58 -15.39 -9.86
N THR A 108 7.13 -15.50 -11.11
CA THR A 108 6.68 -14.35 -11.91
C THR A 108 5.65 -13.49 -11.16
N GLY A 109 4.73 -14.11 -10.42
CA GLY A 109 3.73 -13.40 -9.61
C GLY A 109 4.33 -12.63 -8.44
N PHE A 110 5.40 -13.13 -7.81
CA PHE A 110 6.14 -12.40 -6.77
C PHE A 110 6.87 -11.19 -7.36
N ILE A 111 7.62 -11.40 -8.44
CA ILE A 111 8.37 -10.35 -9.13
C ILE A 111 7.43 -9.24 -9.60
N LYS A 112 6.34 -9.60 -10.29
CA LYS A 112 5.32 -8.67 -10.76
C LYS A 112 4.75 -7.84 -9.61
N ARG A 113 4.45 -8.47 -8.46
CA ARG A 113 3.92 -7.77 -7.29
C ARG A 113 4.92 -6.81 -6.66
N CYS A 114 6.21 -7.15 -6.60
CA CYS A 114 7.23 -6.21 -6.14
C CYS A 114 7.27 -4.96 -7.03
N ILE A 115 7.17 -5.15 -8.34
CA ILE A 115 7.14 -4.06 -9.32
C ILE A 115 5.85 -3.24 -9.19
N ASP A 116 4.70 -3.89 -9.05
CA ASP A 116 3.39 -3.25 -8.86
C ASP A 116 3.30 -2.42 -7.57
N ALA A 117 3.90 -2.91 -6.48
CA ALA A 117 3.98 -2.19 -5.21
C ALA A 117 4.87 -0.94 -5.29
N ALA A 118 5.78 -0.90 -6.26
CA ALA A 118 6.70 0.22 -6.51
C ALA A 118 6.30 1.07 -7.72
N ASP A 119 5.10 0.83 -8.29
CA ASP A 119 4.60 1.53 -9.47
C ASP A 119 4.60 3.07 -9.28
N GLY A 120 4.96 3.79 -10.34
CA GLY A 120 5.38 5.19 -10.25
C GLY A 120 6.70 5.33 -9.48
N GLN A 121 6.85 6.34 -8.61
CA GLN A 121 8.05 6.48 -7.79
C GLN A 121 7.95 5.54 -6.55
N PRO A 122 8.99 4.73 -6.23
CA PRO A 122 10.38 4.81 -6.70
C PRO A 122 10.82 3.76 -7.74
N GLY A 123 9.95 2.88 -8.22
CA GLY A 123 10.35 1.70 -8.99
C GLY A 123 11.15 0.67 -8.18
N VAL A 124 11.48 -0.45 -8.82
CA VAL A 124 12.33 -1.50 -8.22
C VAL A 124 13.70 -1.48 -8.85
N LEU A 125 14.75 -1.28 -8.05
CA LEU A 125 16.13 -1.41 -8.52
C LEU A 125 16.47 -2.90 -8.68
N ALA A 126 16.83 -3.31 -9.89
CA ALA A 126 17.23 -4.68 -10.21
C ALA A 126 18.41 -4.70 -11.19
N SER A 127 19.12 -5.83 -11.24
CA SER A 127 20.20 -6.05 -12.21
C SER A 127 19.72 -6.86 -13.41
N LEU A 128 20.03 -6.38 -14.62
CA LEU A 128 19.70 -7.03 -15.88
C LEU A 128 20.93 -6.94 -16.80
N ALA A 129 21.38 -8.08 -17.33
CA ALA A 129 22.60 -8.15 -18.17
C ALA A 129 23.86 -7.48 -17.54
N GLY A 130 23.99 -7.54 -16.20
CA GLY A 130 25.12 -6.97 -15.47
C GLY A 130 24.99 -5.48 -15.11
N GLU A 131 23.93 -4.81 -15.56
CA GLU A 131 23.68 -3.38 -15.34
C GLU A 131 22.49 -3.17 -14.39
N GLN A 132 22.44 -2.02 -13.70
CA GLN A 132 21.33 -1.69 -12.78
C GLN A 132 20.27 -0.82 -13.44
N PHE A 133 19.00 -1.21 -13.27
CA PHE A 133 17.84 -0.49 -13.80
C PHE A 133 16.76 -0.36 -12.74
N TYR A 134 16.01 0.73 -12.79
CA TYR A 134 14.71 0.80 -12.13
C TYR A 134 13.64 0.22 -13.05
N LEU A 135 12.94 -0.80 -12.55
CA LEU A 135 11.91 -1.52 -13.27
C LEU A 135 10.53 -0.94 -12.93
N TYR A 136 9.72 -0.82 -13.97
CA TYR A 136 8.35 -0.30 -13.95
C TYR A 136 7.50 -1.11 -14.93
N ASP A 137 6.18 -1.06 -14.77
CA ASP A 137 5.20 -1.53 -15.75
C ASP A 137 5.48 -2.93 -16.35
N ALA A 138 5.84 -3.87 -15.48
CA ALA A 138 6.14 -5.24 -15.89
C ALA A 138 4.87 -5.97 -16.32
N HIS A 139 4.99 -6.83 -17.34
CA HIS A 139 3.90 -7.66 -17.84
C HIS A 139 4.36 -9.12 -17.89
N PRO A 140 3.64 -10.07 -17.26
CA PRO A 140 3.97 -11.49 -17.36
C PRO A 140 3.91 -11.99 -18.80
N ASP A 141 4.89 -12.83 -19.16
CA ASP A 141 4.97 -13.52 -20.45
C ASP A 141 5.44 -14.97 -20.21
N VAL A 142 5.22 -15.87 -21.16
CA VAL A 142 5.62 -17.28 -21.07
C VAL A 142 6.83 -17.52 -21.97
N ARG A 143 7.99 -17.76 -21.35
CA ARG A 143 9.25 -18.02 -22.04
C ARG A 143 10.03 -19.16 -21.40
N HIS A 144 10.99 -19.71 -22.14
CA HIS A 144 11.93 -20.72 -21.67
C HIS A 144 13.35 -20.16 -21.74
N GLY A 145 14.13 -20.34 -20.68
CA GLY A 145 15.49 -19.81 -20.55
C GLY A 145 15.97 -19.88 -19.11
N LEU A 146 17.20 -19.42 -18.86
CA LEU A 146 17.68 -19.26 -17.50
C LEU A 146 17.08 -17.98 -16.87
N PRO A 147 16.66 -17.99 -15.61
CA PRO A 147 16.12 -16.80 -14.96
C PRO A 147 17.12 -15.63 -14.96
N GLY A 148 16.69 -14.47 -15.45
CA GLY A 148 17.51 -13.25 -15.52
C GLY A 148 18.33 -13.09 -16.80
N GLU A 149 18.26 -14.05 -17.73
CA GLU A 149 18.80 -13.90 -19.09
C GLU A 149 17.78 -13.27 -20.05
N LEU A 150 18.28 -12.49 -21.03
CA LEU A 150 17.50 -11.77 -22.04
C LEU A 150 17.26 -12.61 -23.30
#